data_AF-A0A5C9CW25-F1
#
_entry.id   AF-A0A5C9CW25-F1
#
_cell.length_a   1.000
_cell.length_b   1.000
_cell.length_c   1.000
_cell.angle_alpha   90.00
_cell.angle_beta   90.00
_cell.angle_gamma   90.00
#
_symmetry.space_group_name_H-M   'P 1'
#
loop_
_entity.id
_entity.type
_entity.pdbx_description
1 polymer ?
#
loop_
_entity_poly.entity_id
_entity_poly.type
_entity_poly.pdbx_seq_one_letter_code
_entity_poly.pdbx_strand_id
1 'polypeptide(L)'
;MATLVRDLRPRGVTSKCWTTSKGIKRKGKLIDKGYVYKIFNNAVYIGIAACKGTHYPGEHQGIISQEIGDRVHEHLQNGDRK
;
A
#
# COMPACT_ATOMS: atom_id res chain seq x y z
N MET A 1 4.56 11.46 -4.33
CA MET A 1 3.32 10.68 -4.64
C MET A 1 2.46 11.22 -5.78
N ALA A 2 2.35 12.54 -6.00
CA ALA A 2 1.45 13.07 -7.04
C ALA A 2 1.74 12.51 -8.45
N THR A 3 3.02 12.35 -8.79
CA THR A 3 3.47 11.73 -10.06
C THR A 3 2.98 10.30 -10.22
N LEU A 4 3.07 9.48 -9.16
CA LEU A 4 2.63 8.08 -9.21
C LEU A 4 1.11 7.99 -9.41
N VAL A 5 0.34 8.81 -8.71
CA VAL A 5 -1.13 8.85 -8.90
C VAL A 5 -1.49 9.29 -10.32
N ARG A 6 -0.75 10.26 -10.89
CA ARG A 6 -0.94 10.70 -12.28
C ARG A 6 -0.67 9.60 -13.31
N ASP A 7 0.27 8.69 -13.04
CA ASP A 7 0.54 7.52 -13.89
C ASP A 7 -0.50 6.40 -13.74
N LEU A 8 -0.88 6.08 -12.50
CA LEU A 8 -1.75 4.94 -12.20
C LEU A 8 -3.21 5.16 -12.61
N ARG A 9 -3.68 6.41 -12.61
CA ARG A 9 -5.07 6.74 -12.93
C ARG A 9 -5.44 6.51 -14.40
N PRO A 10 -4.67 6.98 -15.40
CA PRO A 10 -4.89 6.64 -16.81
C PRO A 10 -4.86 5.13 -17.10
N ARG A 11 -4.07 4.38 -16.33
CA ARG A 11 -3.98 2.92 -16.42
C ARG A 11 -5.18 2.18 -15.82
N GLY A 12 -6.15 2.92 -15.27
CA GLY A 12 -7.36 2.35 -14.68
C GLY A 12 -7.12 1.58 -13.38
N VAL A 13 -6.00 1.81 -12.68
CA VAL A 13 -5.72 1.11 -11.42
C VAL A 13 -6.69 1.60 -10.35
N THR A 14 -7.36 0.66 -9.70
CA THR A 14 -8.31 0.91 -8.61
C THR A 14 -7.88 0.23 -7.32
N SER A 15 -8.45 0.68 -6.21
CA SER A 15 -8.46 -0.11 -4.97
C SER A 15 -9.21 -1.43 -5.16
N LYS A 16 -9.10 -2.32 -4.17
CA LYS A 16 -9.70 -3.67 -4.21
C LYS A 16 -11.19 -3.64 -4.59
N CYS A 17 -11.50 -4.32 -5.69
CA CYS A 17 -12.85 -4.76 -6.04
C CYS A 17 -13.08 -6.14 -5.42
N TRP A 18 -14.27 -6.41 -4.88
CA TRP A 18 -14.62 -7.74 -4.41
C TRP A 18 -16.13 -7.96 -4.41
N THR A 19 -16.57 -9.22 -4.46
CA THR A 19 -17.98 -9.58 -4.39
C THR A 19 -18.26 -10.18 -3.01
N THR A 20 -19.30 -9.70 -2.34
CA THR A 20 -19.69 -10.26 -1.03
C THR A 20 -20.25 -11.67 -1.19
N SER A 21 -20.32 -12.43 -0.09
CA SER A 21 -20.99 -13.75 -0.07
C SER A 21 -22.46 -13.69 -0.52
N LYS A 22 -23.11 -12.52 -0.40
CA LYS A 22 -24.47 -12.25 -0.87
C LYS A 22 -24.54 -11.82 -2.35
N GLY A 23 -23.45 -11.92 -3.10
CA GLY A 23 -23.39 -11.56 -4.52
C GLY A 23 -23.26 -10.06 -4.82
N ILE A 24 -23.11 -9.20 -3.80
CA ILE A 24 -23.04 -7.74 -4.02
C ILE A 24 -21.62 -7.38 -4.48
N LYS A 25 -21.51 -6.81 -5.69
CA LYS A 25 -20.23 -6.32 -6.22
C LYS A 25 -19.83 -5.00 -5.56
N ARG A 26 -18.74 -4.99 -4.80
CA ARG A 26 -18.08 -3.79 -4.28
C ARG A 26 -17.02 -3.34 -5.28
N LYS A 27 -17.33 -2.25 -6.00
CA LYS A 27 -16.38 -1.63 -6.94
C LYS A 27 -15.28 -0.90 -6.17
N GLY A 28 -14.06 -1.04 -6.68
CA GLY A 28 -12.91 -0.27 -6.26
C GLY A 28 -13.06 1.20 -6.64
N LYS A 29 -12.34 2.06 -5.91
CA LYS A 29 -12.22 3.48 -6.23
C LYS A 29 -10.91 3.70 -6.96
N LEU A 30 -10.87 4.70 -7.84
CA LEU A 30 -9.63 5.11 -8.51
C LEU A 30 -8.57 5.45 -7.45
N ILE A 31 -7.32 5.02 -7.67
CA ILE A 31 -6.24 5.22 -6.68
C ILE A 31 -6.04 6.71 -6.39
N ASP A 32 -5.86 7.04 -5.11
CA ASP A 32 -5.53 8.39 -4.64
C ASP A 32 -4.23 8.38 -3.82
N LYS A 33 -3.74 9.58 -3.47
CA LYS A 33 -2.49 9.75 -2.71
C LYS A 33 -2.55 9.05 -1.35
N GLY A 34 -3.70 9.10 -0.68
CA GLY A 34 -3.87 8.50 0.65
C GLY A 34 -3.85 6.98 0.61
N TYR A 35 -4.43 6.38 -0.43
CA TYR A 35 -4.39 4.94 -0.63
C TYR A 35 -2.98 4.44 -0.93
N VAL A 36 -2.24 5.14 -1.80
CA VAL A 36 -0.81 4.85 -2.06
C VAL A 36 0.00 4.96 -0.76
N TYR A 37 -0.22 6.01 0.02
CA TYR A 37 0.48 6.18 1.30
C TYR A 37 0.21 5.02 2.27
N LYS A 38 -1.03 4.54 2.35
CA LYS A 38 -1.38 3.38 3.18
C LYS A 38 -0.69 2.09 2.73
N ILE A 39 -0.53 1.89 1.42
CA ILE A 39 0.20 0.72 0.88
C ILE A 39 1.66 0.80 1.30
N PHE A 40 2.33 1.93 1.10
CA PHE A 40 3.76 2.04 1.41
C PHE A 40 4.07 2.00 2.91
N ASN A 41 3.12 2.33 3.78
CA ASN A 41 3.27 2.19 5.23
C ASN A 41 2.91 0.79 5.77
N ASN A 42 2.50 -0.15 4.91
CA ASN A 42 2.09 -1.46 5.37
C ASN A 42 3.30 -2.41 5.49
N ALA A 43 3.69 -2.71 6.72
CA ALA A 43 4.80 -3.61 7.05
C ALA A 43 4.55 -5.07 6.60
N VAL A 44 3.30 -5.44 6.26
CA VAL A 44 3.01 -6.74 5.65
C VAL A 44 3.78 -6.92 4.34
N TYR A 45 4.15 -5.87 3.61
CA TYR A 45 4.89 -6.06 2.37
C TYR A 45 6.36 -6.46 2.57
N ILE A 46 6.93 -6.26 3.76
CA ILE A 46 8.30 -6.67 4.12
C ILE A 46 8.35 -7.97 4.94
N GLY A 47 7.22 -8.67 5.11
CA GLY A 47 7.19 -9.92 5.89
C GLY A 47 6.81 -9.75 7.35
N ILE A 48 6.31 -8.59 7.76
CA ILE A 48 5.95 -8.30 9.16
C ILE A 48 4.43 -8.33 9.32
N ALA A 49 3.94 -9.10 10.30
CA ALA A 49 2.55 -9.08 10.70
C ALA A 49 2.32 -8.02 11.79
N ALA A 50 1.57 -6.97 11.48
CA ALA A 50 1.14 -5.97 12.46
C ALA A 50 -0.19 -6.38 13.10
N CYS A 51 -0.21 -6.58 14.43
CA CYS A 51 -1.41 -6.91 15.19
C CYS A 51 -1.55 -5.97 16.39
N LYS A 52 -2.66 -5.21 16.44
CA LYS A 52 -2.99 -4.28 17.55
C LYS A 52 -1.86 -3.31 17.92
N GLY A 53 -1.06 -2.88 16.95
CA GLY A 53 0.06 -1.94 17.15
C GLY A 53 1.41 -2.62 17.45
N THR A 54 1.45 -3.94 17.59
CA THR A 54 2.68 -4.70 17.76
C THR A 54 3.08 -5.37 16.45
N HIS A 55 4.38 -5.37 16.15
CA HIS A 55 4.95 -6.01 14.96
C HIS A 55 5.53 -7.38 15.33
N TYR A 56 5.14 -8.41 14.58
CA TYR A 56 5.62 -9.77 14.71
C TYR A 56 6.24 -10.24 13.39
N PRO A 57 7.25 -11.13 13.42
CA PRO A 57 7.71 -11.79 12.21
C PRO A 57 6.53 -12.55 11.58
N GLY A 58 6.20 -12.20 10.35
CA GLY A 58 5.16 -12.90 9.59
C GLY A 58 5.67 -14.24 9.10
N GLU A 59 4.77 -15.20 8.96
CA GLU A 59 5.09 -16.53 8.39
C GLU A 59 5.26 -16.48 6.85
N HIS A 60 4.88 -15.37 6.23
CA HIS A 60 4.98 -15.21 4.79
C HIS A 60 6.29 -14.48 4.42
N GLN A 61 6.84 -14.84 3.26
CA GLN A 61 7.94 -14.08 2.67
C GLN A 61 7.46 -12.67 2.31
N GLY A 62 8.29 -11.65 2.60
CA GLY A 62 8.04 -10.29 2.15
C GLY A 62 7.94 -10.23 0.62
N ILE A 63 7.01 -9.41 0.11
CA ILE A 63 6.87 -9.15 -1.33
C ILE A 63 8.04 -8.29 -1.81
N ILE A 64 8.54 -7.41 -0.93
CA ILE A 64 9.70 -6.56 -1.17
C ILE A 64 10.75 -6.80 -0.08
N SER A 65 12.02 -6.52 -0.38
CA SER A 65 13.08 -6.56 0.62
C SER A 65 12.97 -5.38 1.60
N GLN A 66 13.53 -5.56 2.80
CA GLN A 66 13.62 -4.51 3.81
C GLN A 66 14.29 -3.24 3.25
N GLU A 67 15.38 -3.40 2.48
CA GLU A 67 16.12 -2.30 1.86
C GLU A 67 15.26 -1.44 0.93
N ILE A 68 14.35 -2.05 0.17
CA ILE A 68 13.41 -1.32 -0.70
C ILE A 68 12.39 -0.58 0.17
N GLY A 69 11.88 -1.24 1.22
CA GLY A 69 10.97 -0.63 2.18
C GLY A 69 11.56 0.62 2.83
N ASP A 70 12.81 0.53 3.30
CA ASP A 70 13.52 1.62 3.97
C ASP A 70 13.72 2.81 3.02
N ARG A 71 14.17 2.58 1.79
CA ARG A 71 14.33 3.63 0.77
C ARG A 71 13.01 4.32 0.44
N VAL A 72 11.91 3.57 0.33
CA VAL A 72 10.58 4.17 0.13
C VAL A 72 10.23 5.07 1.31
N HIS A 73 10.51 4.63 2.53
CA HIS A 73 10.23 5.40 3.75
C HIS A 73 11.08 6.67 3.84
N GLU A 74 12.36 6.61 3.48
CA GLU A 74 13.23 7.79 3.34
C GLU A 74 12.66 8.80 2.34
N HIS A 75 12.24 8.34 1.15
CA HIS A 75 11.62 9.21 0.15
C HIS A 75 10.30 9.82 0.61
N LEU A 76 9.50 9.08 1.40
CA LEU A 76 8.27 9.59 1.98
C LEU A 76 8.55 10.70 3.00
N GLN A 77 9.52 10.50 3.91
CA GLN A 77 9.92 11.51 4.90
C GLN A 77 10.51 12.76 4.23
N ASN A 78 11.34 12.59 3.19
CA ASN A 78 11.96 13.69 2.47
C ASN A 78 10.95 14.48 1.61
N GLY A 79 9.92 13.80 1.09
CA GLY A 79 8.85 14.41 0.31
C GLY A 79 7.82 15.19 1.13
N ASP A 80 7.76 14.96 2.44
CA ASP A 80 6.91 15.69 3.40
C ASP A 80 7.59 16.95 3.97
N ARG A 81 8.93 17.06 3.80
CA ARG A 81 9.75 18.20 4.27
C ARG A 81 9.82 19.37 3.27
N LYS A 82 8.79 19.59 2.46
CA LYS A 82 8.71 20.74 1.54
C LYS A 82 7.33 21.37 1.50
#